data_AF-A0A1M3DG49-F1
#
_entry.id   AF-A0A1M3DG49-F1
#
_cell.length_a   1.000
_cell.length_b   1.000
_cell.length_c   1.000
_cell.angle_alpha   90.00
_cell.angle_beta   90.00
_cell.angle_gamma   90.00
#
_symmetry.space_group_name_H-M   'P 1'
#
loop_
_entity.id
_entity.type
_entity.pdbx_description
1 polymer ?
#
loop_
_entity_poly.entity_id
_entity_poly.type
_entity_poly.pdbx_seq_one_letter_code
_entity_poly.pdbx_strand_id
1 'polypeptide(L)'
;MGGGHETMRDFDFLIGNWDVRHRKLRRRLARDTRWDEFGGTMRARPILAGHGNFDENVIDLPDGSYQACTLRLHDQTTDRWTIHWIDGRDPKLDPPMTGSFAGGTGTFHGDDNFEGRPIRVRFLWTPPGDAGPRWEQAFSDDGGANWETNWIMDFVKT
;
A
#
# COMPACT_ATOMS: atom_id res chain seq x y z
N MET A 1 -22.34 23.19 7.45
CA MET A 1 -20.92 23.46 7.15
C MET A 1 -20.10 22.37 7.80
N GLY A 2 -19.29 21.64 6.99
CA GLY A 2 -18.20 20.74 7.37
C GLY A 2 -18.49 19.65 8.40
N GLY A 3 -18.99 18.48 7.97
CA GLY A 3 -18.81 17.27 8.75
C GLY A 3 -17.31 16.95 8.78
N GLY A 4 -16.68 17.08 9.95
CA GLY A 4 -15.25 16.82 10.12
C GLY A 4 -14.93 15.40 9.70
N HIS A 5 -14.08 15.26 8.69
CA HIS A 5 -13.51 13.98 8.31
C HIS A 5 -12.58 13.53 9.43
N GLU A 6 -12.90 12.43 10.10
CA GLU A 6 -12.05 11.88 11.16
C GLU A 6 -10.88 11.12 10.52
N THR A 7 -9.74 11.80 10.35
CA THR A 7 -8.50 11.29 9.72
C THR A 7 -8.03 9.97 10.30
N MET A 8 -8.29 9.74 11.58
CA MET A 8 -7.97 8.50 12.29
C MET A 8 -8.73 7.27 11.77
N ARG A 9 -9.80 7.47 11.00
CA ARG A 9 -10.64 6.42 10.38
C ARG A 9 -10.42 6.26 8.89
N ASP A 10 -9.41 6.94 8.34
CA ASP A 10 -9.10 6.91 6.90
C ASP A 10 -9.01 5.51 6.31
N PHE A 11 -8.50 4.55 7.08
CA PHE A 11 -8.32 3.15 6.65
C PHE A 11 -9.43 2.20 7.13
N ASP A 12 -10.52 2.67 7.72
CA ASP A 12 -11.60 1.81 8.21
C ASP A 12 -12.21 0.96 7.09
N PHE A 13 -12.20 1.47 5.85
CA PHE A 13 -12.67 0.73 4.68
C PHE A 13 -11.88 -0.56 4.40
N LEU A 14 -10.64 -0.67 4.91
CA LEU A 14 -9.75 -1.80 4.69
C LEU A 14 -9.94 -2.91 5.73
N ILE A 15 -10.63 -2.65 6.85
CA ILE A 15 -10.80 -3.62 7.93
C ILE A 15 -11.69 -4.79 7.47
N GLY A 16 -11.18 -6.01 7.62
CA GLY A 16 -11.88 -7.23 7.20
C GLY A 16 -10.95 -8.25 6.54
N ASN A 17 -11.56 -9.20 5.83
CA ASN A 17 -10.89 -10.21 5.03
C ASN A 17 -11.17 -9.93 3.55
N TRP A 18 -10.16 -10.19 2.72
CA TRP A 18 -10.15 -9.81 1.32
C TRP A 18 -9.48 -10.87 0.47
N ASP A 19 -10.07 -11.14 -0.68
CA ASP A 19 -9.36 -11.69 -1.83
C ASP A 19 -8.67 -10.54 -2.55
N VAL A 20 -7.40 -10.72 -2.89
CA VAL A 20 -6.57 -9.68 -3.50
C VAL A 20 -6.14 -10.13 -4.89
N ARG A 21 -6.40 -9.30 -5.88
CA ARG A 21 -5.91 -9.48 -7.25
C ARG A 21 -4.73 -8.56 -7.45
N HIS A 22 -3.57 -9.14 -7.69
CA HIS A 22 -2.34 -8.40 -7.92
C HIS A 22 -2.05 -8.30 -9.41
N ARG A 23 -1.54 -7.15 -9.83
CA ARG A 23 -0.83 -6.97 -11.10
C ARG A 23 0.50 -6.31 -10.79
N LYS A 24 1.61 -6.99 -11.04
CA LYS A 24 2.96 -6.48 -10.74
C LYS A 24 3.83 -6.46 -11.99
N LEU A 25 4.53 -5.35 -12.22
CA LEU A 25 5.41 -5.20 -13.37
C LEU A 25 6.61 -6.15 -13.21
N ARG A 26 6.97 -6.84 -14.30
CA ARG A 26 8.07 -7.82 -14.32
C ARG A 26 9.42 -7.19 -14.02
N ARG A 27 9.66 -5.99 -14.55
CA ARG A 27 10.89 -5.21 -14.33
C ARG A 27 10.51 -3.76 -14.10
N ARG A 28 10.97 -3.18 -13.00
CA ARG A 28 10.74 -1.76 -12.67
C ARG A 28 11.86 -0.90 -13.23
N LEU A 29 11.53 0.34 -13.61
CA LEU A 29 12.45 1.34 -14.14
C LEU A 29 13.26 0.84 -15.33
N ALA A 30 12.63 -0.03 -16.13
CA ALA A 30 13.21 -0.66 -17.31
C ALA A 30 12.35 -0.47 -18.56
N ARG A 31 11.31 0.39 -18.47
CA ARG A 31 10.29 0.59 -19.51
C ARG A 31 9.61 -0.73 -19.92
N ASP A 32 9.50 -1.66 -18.98
CA ASP A 32 8.78 -2.91 -19.22
C ASP A 32 7.28 -2.60 -19.25
N THR A 33 6.54 -3.36 -20.04
CA THR A 33 5.08 -3.26 -20.16
C THR A 33 4.41 -4.58 -19.84
N ARG A 34 5.18 -5.60 -19.47
CA ARG A 34 4.69 -6.94 -19.13
C ARG A 34 4.41 -7.03 -17.64
N TRP A 35 3.20 -7.45 -17.33
CA TRP A 35 2.68 -7.61 -15.98
C TRP A 35 2.51 -9.09 -15.66
N ASP A 36 2.87 -9.47 -14.45
CA ASP A 36 2.43 -10.72 -13.86
C ASP A 36 1.16 -10.48 -13.05
N GLU A 37 0.19 -11.36 -13.22
CA GLU A 37 -1.08 -11.32 -12.51
C GLU A 37 -1.20 -12.56 -11.63
N PHE A 38 -1.58 -12.35 -10.38
CA PHE A 38 -1.67 -13.42 -9.40
C PHE A 38 -2.64 -13.07 -8.27
N GLY A 39 -3.03 -14.09 -7.52
CA GLY A 39 -3.95 -13.97 -6.39
C GLY A 39 -3.23 -13.69 -5.07
N GLY A 40 -4.04 -13.59 -4.04
CA GLY A 40 -3.60 -13.45 -2.67
C GLY A 40 -4.80 -13.24 -1.76
N THR A 41 -4.53 -13.21 -0.46
CA THR A 41 -5.53 -12.87 0.55
C THR A 41 -4.94 -11.85 1.50
N MET A 42 -5.80 -11.03 2.08
CA MET A 42 -5.40 -10.08 3.12
C MET A 42 -6.43 -10.08 4.25
N ARG A 43 -5.93 -10.03 5.49
CA ARG A 43 -6.75 -9.80 6.68
C ARG A 43 -6.24 -8.56 7.40
N ALA A 44 -7.07 -7.53 7.51
CA ALA A 44 -6.74 -6.30 8.22
C ALA A 44 -7.59 -6.13 9.47
N ARG A 45 -6.97 -5.66 10.55
CA ARG A 45 -7.62 -5.40 11.84
C ARG A 45 -7.15 -4.09 12.47
N PRO A 46 -8.01 -3.39 13.23
CA PRO A 46 -7.56 -2.26 14.01
C PRO A 46 -6.62 -2.73 15.12
N ILE A 47 -5.73 -1.84 15.53
CA ILE A 47 -4.84 -2.02 16.67
C ILE A 47 -4.86 -0.75 17.53
N LEU A 48 -4.31 -0.84 18.75
CA LEU A 48 -4.09 0.32 19.60
C LEU A 48 -5.37 1.16 19.76
N ALA A 49 -6.52 0.52 20.03
CA ALA A 49 -7.82 1.20 20.17
C ALA A 49 -8.22 2.12 18.98
N GLY A 50 -7.75 1.82 17.76
CA GLY A 50 -8.07 2.59 16.56
C GLY A 50 -6.98 3.57 16.11
N HIS A 51 -5.89 3.72 16.87
CA HIS A 51 -4.75 4.58 16.47
C HIS A 51 -3.91 4.00 15.31
N GLY A 52 -4.26 2.81 14.83
CA GLY A 52 -3.60 2.16 13.72
C GLY A 52 -4.34 0.92 13.24
N ASN A 53 -3.83 0.31 12.19
CA ASN A 53 -4.25 -1.02 11.75
C ASN A 53 -3.03 -1.87 11.39
N PHE A 54 -3.26 -3.17 11.41
CA PHE A 54 -2.28 -4.18 11.01
C PHE A 54 -2.96 -5.14 10.05
N ASP A 55 -2.30 -5.44 8.94
CA ASP A 55 -2.73 -6.51 8.04
C ASP A 55 -1.68 -7.59 7.84
N GLU A 56 -2.20 -8.78 7.57
CA GLU A 56 -1.45 -9.97 7.18
C GLU A 56 -1.88 -10.32 5.75
N ASN A 57 -0.92 -10.52 4.86
CA ASN A 57 -1.10 -10.85 3.46
C ASN A 57 -0.50 -12.22 3.17
N VAL A 58 -1.18 -12.97 2.31
CA VAL A 58 -0.59 -14.08 1.55
C VAL A 58 -0.56 -13.64 0.10
N ILE A 59 0.62 -13.69 -0.53
CA ILE A 59 0.83 -13.26 -1.91
C ILE A 59 1.21 -14.49 -2.73
N ASP A 60 0.36 -14.90 -3.66
CA ASP A 60 0.49 -16.15 -4.41
C ASP A 60 1.25 -15.97 -5.73
N LEU A 61 2.53 -15.58 -5.66
CA LEU A 61 3.35 -15.44 -6.88
C LEU A 61 3.39 -16.75 -7.68
N PRO A 62 3.59 -16.68 -9.01
CA PRO A 62 3.67 -17.87 -9.86
C PRO A 62 4.71 -18.91 -9.45
N ASP A 63 5.79 -18.48 -8.79
CA ASP A 63 6.93 -19.29 -8.35
C ASP A 63 6.85 -19.71 -6.87
N GLY A 64 5.84 -19.23 -6.13
CA GLY A 64 5.58 -19.63 -4.75
C GLY A 64 4.95 -18.52 -3.92
N SER A 65 4.13 -18.91 -2.94
CA SER A 65 3.49 -17.95 -2.05
C SER A 65 4.44 -17.47 -0.95
N TYR A 66 4.28 -16.21 -0.53
CA TYR A 66 4.94 -15.70 0.66
C TYR A 66 3.98 -14.85 1.49
N GLN A 67 4.32 -14.68 2.77
CA GLN A 67 3.56 -13.85 3.69
C GLN A 67 4.22 -12.48 3.83
N ALA A 68 3.39 -11.46 4.05
CA ALA A 68 3.86 -10.13 4.36
C ALA A 68 2.85 -9.44 5.29
N CYS A 69 3.32 -8.43 6.02
CA CYS A 69 2.45 -7.65 6.90
C CYS A 69 2.59 -6.16 6.62
N THR A 70 1.54 -5.41 6.92
CA THR A 70 1.59 -3.94 6.93
C THR A 70 1.20 -3.41 8.28
N LEU A 71 2.02 -2.53 8.84
CA LEU A 71 1.70 -1.72 10.02
C LEU A 71 1.37 -0.30 9.57
N ARG A 72 0.18 0.20 9.93
CA ARG A 72 -0.23 1.60 9.69
C ARG A 72 -0.50 2.29 11.01
N LEU A 73 0.10 3.44 11.22
CA LEU A 73 -0.04 4.25 12.44
C LEU A 73 -0.47 5.67 12.07
N HIS A 74 -1.44 6.20 12.81
CA HIS A 74 -1.89 7.59 12.68
C HIS A 74 -1.21 8.47 13.74
N ASP A 75 -0.57 9.55 13.29
CA ASP A 75 -0.06 10.61 14.17
C ASP A 75 -1.10 11.72 14.30
N GLN A 76 -1.70 11.83 15.49
CA GLN A 76 -2.72 12.84 15.81
C GLN A 76 -2.17 14.27 15.89
N THR A 77 -0.86 14.44 15.99
CA THR A 77 -0.24 15.78 16.03
C THR A 77 -0.13 16.35 14.62
N THR A 78 0.17 15.49 13.64
CA THR A 78 0.39 15.91 12.25
C THR A 78 -0.76 15.58 11.31
N ASP A 79 -1.76 14.81 11.76
CA ASP A 79 -2.84 14.25 10.94
C ASP A 79 -2.32 13.48 9.71
N ARG A 80 -1.24 12.70 9.94
CA ARG A 80 -0.61 11.89 8.91
C ARG A 80 -0.56 10.44 9.32
N TRP A 81 -0.58 9.58 8.32
CA TRP A 81 -0.30 8.17 8.49
C TRP A 81 1.12 7.82 8.09
N THR A 82 1.66 6.85 8.80
CA THR A 82 2.89 6.15 8.44
C THR A 82 2.56 4.69 8.15
N ILE A 83 3.08 4.16 7.04
CA ILE A 83 2.88 2.78 6.59
C ILE A 83 4.25 2.11 6.55
N HIS A 84 4.37 0.96 7.22
CA HIS A 84 5.55 0.11 7.18
C HIS A 84 5.19 -1.25 6.59
N TRP A 85 5.91 -1.63 5.53
CA TRP A 85 5.84 -2.95 4.94
C TRP A 85 6.82 -3.90 5.64
N ILE A 86 6.44 -5.17 5.76
CA ILE A 86 7.25 -6.25 6.30
C ILE A 86 7.15 -7.42 5.34
N ASP A 87 8.22 -7.70 4.60
CA ASP A 87 8.29 -8.86 3.70
C ASP A 87 8.76 -10.10 4.47
N GLY A 88 7.98 -11.18 4.46
CA GLY A 88 8.34 -12.41 5.18
C GLY A 88 9.61 -13.10 4.66
N ARG A 89 10.09 -12.74 3.46
CA ARG A 89 11.34 -13.26 2.88
C ARG A 89 12.57 -12.50 3.39
N ASP A 90 12.39 -11.28 3.90
CA ASP A 90 13.41 -10.45 4.53
C ASP A 90 12.79 -9.69 5.71
N PRO A 91 12.61 -10.34 6.88
CA PRO A 91 11.75 -9.85 7.95
C PRO A 91 12.37 -8.65 8.68
N LYS A 92 12.01 -7.45 8.23
CA LYS A 92 12.34 -6.16 8.83
C LYS A 92 11.24 -5.14 8.53
N LEU A 93 11.29 -4.00 9.20
CA LEU A 93 10.48 -2.84 8.83
C LEU A 93 11.19 -2.13 7.68
N ASP A 94 10.54 -2.08 6.52
CA ASP A 94 11.00 -1.25 5.42
C ASP A 94 10.87 0.25 5.77
N PRO A 95 11.60 1.13 5.06
CA PRO A 95 11.48 2.57 5.23
C PRO A 95 10.00 3.01 5.21
N PRO A 96 9.61 3.95 6.09
CA PRO A 96 8.23 4.37 6.20
C PRO A 96 7.75 5.09 4.94
N MET A 97 6.49 4.86 4.62
CA MET A 97 5.73 5.66 3.68
C MET A 97 4.81 6.60 4.46
N THR A 98 4.92 7.90 4.26
CA THR A 98 4.18 8.91 5.04
C THR A 98 3.27 9.74 4.15
N GLY A 99 2.05 10.01 4.61
CA GLY A 99 1.01 10.64 3.78
C GLY A 99 -0.30 10.87 4.53
N SER A 100 -1.34 11.20 3.79
CA SER A 100 -2.69 11.41 4.31
C SER A 100 -3.72 11.23 3.18
N PHE A 101 -5.00 11.22 3.55
CA PHE A 101 -6.10 11.23 2.60
C PHE A 101 -6.53 12.66 2.28
N ALA A 102 -6.77 12.92 1.01
CA ALA A 102 -7.32 14.19 0.53
C ALA A 102 -8.26 13.92 -0.64
N GLY A 103 -9.49 14.46 -0.57
CA GLY A 103 -10.50 14.22 -1.62
C GLY A 103 -10.84 12.75 -1.82
N GLY A 104 -10.76 11.96 -0.75
CA GLY A 104 -10.95 10.51 -0.79
C GLY A 104 -9.69 9.71 -1.13
N THR A 105 -8.71 10.25 -1.85
CA THR A 105 -7.50 9.48 -2.21
C THR A 105 -6.42 9.61 -1.14
N GLY A 106 -5.91 8.47 -0.67
CA GLY A 106 -4.73 8.40 0.18
C GLY A 106 -3.46 8.46 -0.67
N THR A 107 -2.56 9.42 -0.40
CA THR A 107 -1.27 9.52 -1.10
C THR A 107 -0.13 9.50 -0.11
N PHE A 108 0.78 8.54 -0.28
CA PHE A 108 1.91 8.30 0.62
C PHE A 108 3.21 8.30 -0.16
N HIS A 109 4.26 8.86 0.42
CA HIS A 109 5.59 8.90 -0.19
C HIS A 109 6.66 8.44 0.80
N GLY A 110 7.72 7.86 0.26
CA GLY A 110 8.90 7.46 1.01
C GLY A 110 10.12 7.37 0.09
N ASP A 111 11.28 7.24 0.70
CA ASP A 111 12.56 7.01 0.01
C ASP A 111 12.92 5.54 0.15
N ASP A 112 13.47 4.95 -0.91
CA ASP A 112 13.95 3.57 -0.90
C ASP A 112 15.16 3.40 -1.83
N ASN A 113 15.75 2.21 -1.85
CA ASN A 113 16.81 1.82 -2.77
C ASN A 113 16.36 0.67 -3.66
N PHE A 114 16.40 0.86 -4.98
CA PHE A 114 16.13 -0.18 -5.95
C PHE A 114 17.39 -0.48 -6.77
N GLU A 115 17.90 -1.71 -6.67
CA GLU A 115 19.12 -2.16 -7.35
C GLU A 115 20.33 -1.24 -7.08
N GLY A 116 20.48 -0.78 -5.84
CA GLY A 116 21.57 0.10 -5.42
C GLY A 116 21.40 1.57 -5.84
N ARG A 117 20.25 1.95 -6.40
CA ARG A 117 19.93 3.33 -6.78
C ARG A 117 18.88 3.90 -5.82
N PRO A 118 19.08 5.13 -5.30
CA PRO A 118 18.04 5.80 -4.53
C PRO A 118 16.85 6.11 -5.43
N ILE A 119 15.65 5.84 -4.94
CA ILE A 119 14.38 6.09 -5.63
C ILE A 119 13.37 6.73 -4.69
N ARG A 120 12.39 7.42 -5.27
CA ARG A 120 11.16 7.80 -4.58
C ARG A 120 10.10 6.75 -4.82
N VAL A 121 9.37 6.41 -3.77
CA VAL A 121 8.21 5.50 -3.84
C VAL A 121 6.95 6.30 -3.54
N ARG A 122 5.85 5.94 -4.21
CA ARG A 122 4.51 6.48 -3.95
C ARG A 122 3.52 5.35 -3.80
N PHE A 123 2.70 5.40 -2.76
CA PHE A 123 1.48 4.61 -2.68
C PHE A 123 0.26 5.49 -2.91
N LEU A 124 -0.69 4.97 -3.69
CA LEU A 124 -2.02 5.52 -3.82
C LEU A 124 -3.03 4.52 -3.26
N TRP A 125 -3.92 5.02 -2.41
CA TRP A 125 -5.10 4.31 -1.93
C TRP A 125 -6.34 5.01 -2.50
N THR A 126 -7.10 4.27 -3.29
CA THR A 126 -8.43 4.70 -3.75
C THR A 126 -9.46 3.94 -2.91
N PRO A 127 -10.30 4.64 -2.12
CA PRO A 127 -11.36 4.03 -1.32
C PRO A 127 -12.34 3.25 -2.20
N PRO A 128 -13.18 2.40 -1.60
CA PRO A 128 -14.10 1.56 -2.37
C PRO A 128 -15.07 2.39 -3.21
N GLY A 129 -15.02 2.18 -4.52
CA GLY A 129 -16.14 2.41 -5.43
C GLY A 129 -16.90 1.09 -5.67
N ASP A 130 -17.58 0.97 -6.81
CA ASP A 130 -18.32 -0.25 -7.17
C ASP A 130 -17.44 -1.51 -7.27
N ALA A 131 -16.12 -1.34 -7.48
CA ALA A 131 -15.15 -2.42 -7.65
C ALA A 131 -14.38 -2.78 -6.37
N GLY A 132 -14.67 -2.14 -5.23
CA GLY A 132 -13.86 -2.26 -4.01
C GLY A 132 -12.68 -1.30 -3.96
N PRO A 133 -11.89 -1.29 -2.86
CA PRO A 133 -10.73 -0.42 -2.75
C PRO A 133 -9.60 -0.89 -3.67
N ARG A 134 -8.74 0.05 -4.06
CA ARG A 134 -7.54 -0.20 -4.87
C ARG A 134 -6.32 0.42 -4.22
N TRP A 135 -5.22 -0.32 -4.24
CA TRP A 135 -3.90 0.18 -3.90
C TRP A 135 -2.96 0.13 -5.11
N GLU A 136 -2.10 1.13 -5.24
CA GLU A 136 -1.09 1.20 -6.29
C GLU A 136 0.26 1.65 -5.71
N GLN A 137 1.34 1.07 -6.22
CA GLN A 137 2.71 1.52 -5.99
C GLN A 137 3.34 2.03 -7.29
N ALA A 138 4.03 3.15 -7.18
CA ALA A 138 4.87 3.69 -8.25
C ALA A 138 6.28 4.03 -7.76
N PHE A 139 7.26 3.86 -8.65
CA PHE A 139 8.65 4.25 -8.43
C PHE A 139 9.01 5.45 -9.30
N SER A 140 9.96 6.23 -8.82
CA SER A 140 10.54 7.36 -9.54
C SER A 140 12.05 7.39 -9.28
N ASP A 141 12.83 7.50 -10.34
CA ASP A 141 14.30 7.64 -10.32
C ASP A 141 14.78 9.07 -10.64
N ASP A 142 13.86 10.03 -10.75
CA ASP A 142 14.12 11.43 -11.07
C ASP A 142 13.61 12.41 -10.00
N GLY A 143 13.53 11.94 -8.75
CA GLY A 143 13.13 12.75 -7.60
C GLY A 143 11.63 13.02 -7.50
N GLY A 144 10.80 12.24 -8.20
CA GLY A 144 9.34 12.33 -8.18
C GLY A 144 8.74 13.16 -9.32
N ALA A 145 9.53 13.51 -10.34
CA ALA A 145 9.04 14.24 -11.50
C ALA A 145 8.23 13.32 -12.44
N ASN A 146 8.66 12.07 -12.61
CA ASN A 146 7.93 11.02 -13.32
C ASN A 146 7.74 9.79 -12.44
N TRP A 147 6.64 9.05 -12.67
CA TRP A 147 6.25 7.89 -11.86
C TRP A 147 5.89 6.70 -12.74
N GLU A 148 6.51 5.54 -12.47
CA GLU A 148 6.18 4.26 -13.08
C GLU A 148 5.37 3.41 -12.09
N THR A 149 4.05 3.33 -12.28
CA THR A 149 3.21 2.38 -11.54
C THR A 149 3.70 0.97 -11.85
N ASN A 150 4.05 0.22 -10.82
CA ASN A 150 4.69 -1.09 -10.95
C ASN A 150 4.04 -2.18 -10.10
N TRP A 151 3.04 -1.84 -9.28
CA TRP A 151 2.21 -2.82 -8.59
C TRP A 151 0.82 -2.25 -8.34
N ILE A 152 -0.21 -3.04 -8.62
CA ILE A 152 -1.61 -2.73 -8.36
C ILE A 152 -2.20 -3.89 -7.56
N MET A 153 -3.03 -3.56 -6.57
CA MET A 153 -3.85 -4.49 -5.80
C MET A 153 -5.31 -4.05 -5.85
N ASP A 154 -6.18 -4.95 -6.31
CA ASP A 154 -7.63 -4.81 -6.26
C ASP A 154 -8.19 -5.74 -5.18
N PHE A 155 -9.00 -5.19 -4.27
CA PHE A 155 -9.50 -5.91 -3.10
C PHE A 155 -10.98 -6.23 -3.25
N VAL A 156 -11.32 -7.52 -3.12
CA VAL A 156 -12.69 -8.01 -3.13
C VAL A 156 -13.01 -8.58 -1.75
N LYS A 157 -14.06 -8.08 -1.12
CA LYS A 157 -14.44 -8.50 0.22
C LYS A 157 -14.99 -9.94 0.20
N THR A 158 -14.55 -10.75 1.15
CA THR A 158 -15.02 -12.13 1.36
C THR A 158 -16.08 -12.23 2.45
#